data_AF-A0A6I2VHP2-F1
#
_entry.id   AF-A0A6I2VHP2-F1
#
_cell.length_a   1.000
_cell.length_b   1.000
_cell.length_c   1.000
_cell.angle_alpha   90.00
_cell.angle_beta   90.00
_cell.angle_gamma   90.00
#
_symmetry.space_group_name_H-M   'P 1'
#
loop_
_entity.id
_entity.type
_entity.pdbx_description
1 polymer ?
#
loop_
_entity_poly.entity_id
_entity_poly.type
_entity_poly.pdbx_seq_one_letter_code
_entity_poly.pdbx_strand_id
1 'polypeptide(L)' 'MRHAPDHALRLIEFEYDGEDRLLVIGDNGHGTLLELVLVPAADPGRVIHADRLRPSLFEYLR' A
#
# COMPACT_ATOMS: atom_id res chain seq x y z
N MET A 1 8.46 11.36 4.76
CA MET A 1 7.20 10.59 4.79
C MET A 1 7.33 9.58 5.92
N ARG A 2 6.71 9.81 7.08
CA ARG A 2 6.50 8.79 8.13
C ARG A 2 5.15 8.14 7.81
N HIS A 3 5.16 7.25 6.81
CA HIS A 3 5.11 5.79 6.90
C HIS A 3 3.66 5.28 7.03
N ALA A 4 2.95 5.31 5.89
CA ALA A 4 1.73 4.52 5.69
C ALA A 4 1.83 3.04 6.14
N PRO A 5 3.00 2.35 6.14
CA PRO A 5 3.11 1.02 6.76
C PRO A 5 2.89 1.00 8.29
N ASP A 6 3.25 2.06 9.03
CA ASP A 6 3.04 2.11 10.49
C ASP A 6 1.56 2.39 10.85
N HIS A 7 0.80 2.93 9.90
CA HIS A 7 -0.63 3.23 9.99
C HIS A 7 -1.44 2.46 8.93
N ALA A 8 -0.98 1.26 8.59
CA ALA A 8 -1.66 0.42 7.61
C ALA A 8 -3.02 -0.04 8.17
N LEU A 9 -4.10 0.36 7.49
CA LEU A 9 -5.45 -0.14 7.77
C LEU A 9 -5.68 -1.50 7.13
N ARG A 10 -5.05 -1.73 5.97
CA ARG A 10 -5.09 -2.99 5.23
C ARG A 10 -3.76 -3.26 4.57
N LEU A 11 -3.42 -4.54 4.51
CA LEU A 11 -2.28 -5.08 3.81
C LEU A 11 -2.76 -6.28 3.01
N ILE A 12 -2.50 -6.29 1.71
CA ILE A 12 -2.91 -7.34 0.78
C ILE A 12 -1.67 -7.80 0.02
N GLU A 13 -1.43 -9.10 0.02
CA GLU A 13 -0.37 -9.72 -0.77
C GLU A 13 -0.96 -10.21 -2.10
N PHE A 14 -0.25 -9.96 -3.19
CA PHE A 14 -0.66 -10.42 -4.51
C PHE A 14 0.56 -10.60 -5.42
N GLU A 15 0.46 -11.55 -6.34
CA GLU A 15 1.45 -11.72 -7.41
C GLU A 15 1.09 -10.80 -8.58
N TYR A 16 2.09 -10.11 -9.14
CA TYR A 16 1.95 -9.37 -10.38
C TYR A 16 3.20 -9.56 -11.23
N ASP A 17 3.02 -10.08 -12.44
CA ASP A 17 4.12 -10.34 -13.38
C ASP A 17 5.22 -11.25 -12.80
N GLY A 18 4.81 -12.27 -12.02
CA GLY A 18 5.70 -13.21 -11.35
C GLY A 18 6.48 -12.62 -10.16
N GLU A 19 6.15 -11.40 -9.73
CA GLU A 19 6.77 -10.73 -8.58
C GLU A 19 5.73 -10.57 -7.46
N ASP A 20 6.08 -11.00 -6.24
CA ASP A 20 5.25 -10.77 -5.06
C ASP A 20 5.20 -9.28 -4.71
N ARG A 21 3.99 -8.78 -4.46
CA ARG A 21 3.73 -7.38 -4.12
C ARG A 21 2.82 -7.27 -2.93
N LEU A 22 2.96 -6.14 -2.24
CA LEU A 22 2.13 -5.75 -1.12
C LEU A 22 1.40 -4.47 -1.49
N LEU A 23 0.07 -4.50 -1.45
CA LEU A 23 -0.79 -3.32 -1.44
C LEU A 23 -1.05 -2.94 0.02
N VAL A 24 -0.59 -1.76 0.41
CA VAL A 24 -0.85 -1.16 1.70
C VAL A 24 -1.84 -0.02 1.53
N ILE A 25 -2.93 -0.06 2.28
CA ILE A 25 -3.88 1.05 2.38
C ILE A 25 -3.78 1.62 3.79
N GLY A 26 -3.50 2.91 3.90
CA GLY A 26 -3.31 3.58 5.18
C GLY A 26 -3.53 5.07 5.08
N ASP A 27 -3.67 5.75 6.21
CA ASP A 27 -3.78 7.21 6.23
C ASP A 27 -2.39 7.86 6.20
N ASN A 28 -2.33 9.10 5.69
CA ASN A 28 -1.09 9.87 5.62
C ASN A 28 -0.82 10.74 6.87
N GLY A 29 -1.53 10.50 7.98
CA GLY A 29 -1.51 11.32 9.20
C GLY A 29 -2.42 12.54 9.16
N HIS A 30 -2.98 12.90 7.99
CA HIS A 30 -3.88 14.06 7.81
C HIS A 30 -5.28 13.64 7.35
N GLY A 31 -5.67 12.37 7.58
CA GLY A 31 -7.00 11.84 7.22
C GLY A 31 -7.21 11.59 5.72
N THR A 32 -6.17 11.68 4.90
CA THR A 32 -6.22 11.23 3.50
C THR A 32 -5.74 9.79 3.42
N LEU A 33 -6.58 8.91 2.89
CA LEU A 33 -6.20 7.53 2.60
C LEU A 33 -5.31 7.46 1.36
N LEU A 34 -4.25 6.68 1.47
CA LEU A 34 -3.31 6.37 0.41
C LEU A 34 -3.38 4.88 0.07
N GLU A 35 -3.10 4.60 -1.20
CA GLU A 35 -2.72 3.27 -1.68
C GLU A 35 -1.22 3.27 -1.97
N LEU A 36 -0.51 2.25 -1.47
CA LEU A 36 0.92 2.08 -1.62
C LEU A 36 1.19 0.67 -2.12
N VAL A 37 1.86 0.52 -3.26
CA VAL A 37 2.32 -0.80 -3.73
C VAL A 37 3.82 -0.90 -3.54
N LEU A 38 4.25 -1.98 -2.90
CA LEU A 38 5.65 -2.24 -2.62
C LEU A 38 6.04 -3.69 -2.95
N VAL A 39 7.28 -3.86 -3.39
CA VAL A 39 7.90 -5.16 -3.66
C VAL A 39 8.83 -5.49 -2.50
N PRO A 40 8.62 -6.60 -1.77
CA PRO A 40 9.41 -6.95 -0.57
C PRO A 40 10.77 -7.60 -0.90
N ALA A 41 11.25 -7.52 -2.15
CA ALA A 41 12.43 -8.26 -2.63
C ALA A 41 13.79 -7.86 -2.01
N ALA A 42 13.89 -6.75 -1.25
CA ALA A 42 15.06 -6.36 -0.46
C ALA A 42 14.66 -5.33 0.62
N ASP A 43 15.39 -5.26 1.74
CA ASP A 43 15.20 -4.24 2.78
C ASP A 43 16.03 -2.96 2.45
N PRO A 44 15.41 -1.77 2.37
CA PRO A 44 13.98 -1.48 2.50
C PRO A 44 13.18 -1.85 1.24
N GLY A 45 11.95 -2.33 1.44
CA GLY A 45 11.03 -2.70 0.36
C GLY A 45 10.88 -1.59 -0.68
N ARG A 46 10.91 -1.95 -1.97
CA ARG A 46 10.85 -0.98 -3.07
C ARG A 46 9.42 -0.51 -3.27
N VAL A 47 9.18 0.79 -3.05
CA VAL A 47 7.90 1.43 -3.38
C VAL A 47 7.77 1.57 -4.90
N ILE A 48 6.71 0.99 -5.46
CA ILE A 48 6.37 1.09 -6.89
C ILE A 48 5.57 2.35 -7.15
N HIS A 49 4.53 2.59 -6.35
CA HIS A 49 3.77 3.84 -6.37
C HIS A 49 3.07 4.10 -5.04
N ALA A 50 2.74 5.37 -4.81
CA ALA A 50 2.02 5.86 -3.64
C ALA A 50 1.04 6.95 -4.09
N ASP A 51 -0.24 6.62 -4.13
CA ASP A 51 -1.30 7.49 -4.64
C ASP A 51 -2.41 7.70 -3.61
N ARG A 52 -3.31 8.65 -3.86
CA ARG A 52 -4.56 8.73 -3.10
C ARG A 52 -5.40 7.49 -3.38
N LEU A 53 -6.01 6.93 -2.33
CA LEU A 53 -6.80 5.71 -2.45
C LEU A 53 -7.92 5.88 -3.50
N ARG A 54 -7.87 5.06 -4.54
CA ARG A 54 -8.87 5.07 -5.62
C ARG A 54 -10.16 4.37 -5.19
N PRO A 55 -11.33 4.81 -5.70
CA PRO A 55 -12.61 4.16 -5.40
C PRO A 55 -12.66 2.66 -5.70
N SER A 56 -11.92 2.20 -6.72
CA SER A 56 -11.84 0.78 -7.08
C SER A 56 -11.23 -0.09 -5.98
N LEU A 57 -10.44 0.49 -5.07
CA LEU A 57 -9.82 -0.24 -3.96
C LEU A 57 -10.62 -0.11 -2.65
N PHE A 58 -11.79 0.54 -2.67
CA PHE A 58 -12.63 0.66 -1.47
C PHE A 58 -13.19 -0.69 -1.01
N GLU A 59 -13.26 -1.69 -1.88
CA GLU A 59 -13.66 -3.04 -1.50
C GLU A 59 -12.77 -3.65 -0.43
N TYR A 60 -11.48 -3.28 -0.40
CA TYR A 60 -10.53 -3.76 0.59
C TYR A 60 -10.71 -3.11 1.97
N LEU A 61 -11.46 -2.00 2.07
CA LEU A 61 -11.76 -1.33 3.35
C LEU A 61 -12.86 -2.02 4.17
N ARG A 62 -13.51 -3.05 3.62
CA ARG A 62 -14.62 -3.75 4.28
C ARG A 62 -14.17 -4.58 5.48
#